data_AF-A0A496RQB5-F1
#
_entry.id   AF-A0A496RQB5-F1
#
_cell.length_a   1.000
_cell.length_b   1.000
_cell.length_c   1.000
_cell.angle_alpha   90.00
_cell.angle_beta   90.00
_cell.angle_gamma   90.00
#
_symmetry.space_group_name_H-M   'P 1'
#
loop_
_entity.id
_entity.type
_entity.pdbx_description
1 polymer ?
#
loop_
_entity_poly.entity_id
_entity_poly.type
_entity_poly.pdbx_seq_one_letter_code
_entity_poly.pdbx_strand_id
1 'polypeptide(L)' 'MTGLKKTWTVSLDQKYLFIEKESQVISVRRQCEILGLNRSNLYYQHRLKDILRKDEIRKAIDRQFVKEPCGVIKMMH' A
#
# COMPACT_ATOMS: atom_id res chain seq x y z
N MET A 1 17.95 18.51 36.05
CA MET A 1 17.63 19.11 34.73
C MET A 1 17.07 18.02 33.83
N THR A 2 15.75 17.84 33.80
CA THR A 2 15.12 16.78 32.99
C THR A 2 14.83 17.31 31.60
N GLY A 3 15.76 17.08 30.67
CA GLY A 3 15.55 17.39 29.25
C GLY A 3 14.48 16.47 28.68
N LEU A 4 13.24 16.98 28.55
CA LEU A 4 12.18 16.29 27.84
C LEU A 4 12.58 16.21 26.36
N LYS A 5 12.91 15.01 25.87
CA LYS A 5 13.21 14.80 24.45
C LYS A 5 11.98 15.22 23.65
N LYS A 6 12.14 16.17 22.72
CA LYS A 6 11.08 16.60 21.79
C LYS A 6 10.82 15.47 20.81
N THR A 7 10.00 14.52 21.22
CA THR A 7 9.62 13.38 20.40
C THR A 7 8.46 13.84 19.53
N TRP A 8 8.62 13.83 18.21
CA TRP A 8 7.57 14.15 17.26
C TRP A 8 6.39 13.16 17.43
N THR A 9 5.34 13.57 18.12
CA THR A 9 4.09 12.80 18.35
C THR A 9 3.07 13.00 17.24
N VAL A 10 3.54 13.11 16.00
CA VAL A 10 2.68 13.30 14.82
C VAL A 10 2.27 11.93 14.28
N SER A 11 0.96 11.72 14.09
CA SER A 11 0.43 10.46 13.55
C SER A 11 0.87 10.26 12.10
N LEU A 12 0.79 9.01 11.61
CA LEU A 12 1.13 8.70 10.22
C LEU A 12 0.29 9.52 9.23
N ASP A 13 -1.01 9.65 9.52
CA ASP A 13 -1.95 10.40 8.69
C ASP A 13 -1.61 11.89 8.62
N GLN A 14 -1.22 12.48 9.75
CA GLN A 14 -0.78 13.88 9.80
C GLN A 14 0.50 14.11 9.01
N LYS A 15 1.45 13.15 9.03
CA LYS A 15 2.68 13.27 8.23
C LYS A 15 2.39 13.25 6.73
N TYR A 16 1.35 12.57 6.26
CA TYR A 16 0.97 12.64 4.84
C TYR A 16 0.50 14.02 4.40
N LEU A 17 -0.17 14.76 5.29
CA LEU A 17 -0.63 16.12 5.02
C LEU A 17 0.52 17.10 4.82
N PHE A 18 1.72 16.78 5.30
CA PHE A 18 2.91 17.60 5.13
C PHE A 18 3.67 17.31 3.82
N ILE A 19 3.22 16.35 3.00
CA ILE A 19 3.86 16.06 1.71
C ILE A 19 3.32 16.99 0.63
N GLU A 20 4.19 17.83 0.11
CA GLU A 20 3.94 18.72 -1.02
C GLU A 20 4.41 18.05 -2.32
N LYS A 21 3.49 17.35 -3.00
CA LYS A 21 3.82 16.59 -4.22
C LYS A 21 4.29 17.46 -5.39
N GLU A 22 3.87 18.72 -5.41
CA GLU A 22 4.15 19.68 -6.48
C GLU A 22 5.35 20.59 -6.16
N SER A 23 5.97 20.43 -4.99
CA SER A 23 7.14 21.23 -4.60
C SER A 23 8.32 20.96 -5.55
N GLN A 24 8.80 22.01 -6.21
CA GLN A 24 9.98 21.94 -7.09
C GLN A 24 11.31 22.01 -6.31
N VAL A 25 11.26 22.37 -5.02
CA VAL A 25 12.45 22.60 -4.19
C VAL A 25 13.00 21.28 -3.62
N ILE A 26 12.10 20.42 -3.12
CA ILE A 26 12.48 19.14 -2.51
C ILE A 26 11.63 18.00 -3.08
N SER A 27 12.29 16.95 -3.56
CA SER A 27 11.60 15.77 -4.05
C SER A 27 10.76 15.10 -2.95
N VAL A 28 9.64 14.47 -3.33
CA VAL A 28 8.80 13.67 -2.42
C VAL A 28 9.61 12.63 -1.63
N ARG A 29 10.64 12.05 -2.26
CA ARG A 29 11.56 11.12 -1.58
C ARG A 29 12.25 11.78 -0.39
N ARG A 30 12.80 12.97 -0.60
CA ARG A 30 13.50 13.73 0.45
C ARG A 30 12.55 14.18 1.54
N GLN A 31 11.33 14.58 1.18
CA GLN A 31 10.28 14.91 2.13
C GLN A 31 9.93 13.70 3.03
N CYS A 32 9.77 12.50 2.45
CA CYS A 32 9.54 11.28 3.21
C CYS A 32 10.68 10.98 4.19
N GLU A 33 11.94 11.14 3.78
CA GLU A 33 13.11 10.95 4.65
C GLU A 33 13.09 11.91 5.85
N ILE A 34 12.82 13.20 5.62
CA ILE A 34 12.75 14.23 6.67
C ILE A 34 11.62 13.93 7.67
N LEU A 35 10.46 13.49 7.16
CA LEU A 35 9.28 13.16 7.97
C LEU A 35 9.39 11.79 8.68
N GLY A 36 10.42 11.00 8.39
CA GLY A 36 10.54 9.62 8.86
C GLY A 36 9.40 8.73 8.36
N LEU A 37 8.94 8.96 7.13
CA LEU A 37 7.91 8.19 6.43
C LEU A 37 8.57 7.20 5.45
N ASN A 38 8.10 5.96 5.42
CA ASN A 38 8.41 5.09 4.30
C ASN A 38 7.60 5.52 3.07
N ARG A 39 8.29 5.75 1.94
CA ARG A 39 7.68 6.12 0.66
C ARG A 39 6.60 5.13 0.20
N SER A 40 6.74 3.84 0.52
CA SER A 40 5.71 2.84 0.20
C SER A 40 4.34 3.19 0.79
N ASN A 41 4.33 3.82 1.96
CA ASN A 41 3.10 4.12 2.68
C ASN A 41 2.33 5.27 2.01
N LEU A 42 3.00 6.15 1.24
CA LEU A 42 2.34 7.20 0.46
C LEU A 42 1.47 6.63 -0.66
N TYR A 43 1.89 5.50 -1.26
CA TYR A 43 1.17 4.86 -2.36
C TYR A 43 0.17 3.82 -1.85
N TYR A 44 0.41 3.26 -0.68
CA TYR A 44 -0.43 2.24 -0.10
C TYR A 44 -1.61 2.87 0.64
N GLN A 45 -2.74 3.00 -0.04
CA GLN A 45 -4.00 3.33 0.62
C GLN A 45 -4.56 2.10 1.33
N HIS A 46 -4.85 2.23 2.63
CA HIS A 46 -5.54 1.20 3.40
C HIS A 46 -6.97 1.05 2.87
N ARG A 47 -7.18 0.16 1.89
CA ARG A 47 -8.52 -0.15 1.39
C ARG A 47 -9.26 -1.03 2.39
N LEU A 48 -10.44 -0.59 2.80
CA LEU A 48 -11.41 -1.45 3.47
C LEU A 48 -11.61 -2.69 2.57
N LYS A 49 -11.33 -3.86 3.11
CA LYS A 49 -11.46 -5.11 2.36
C LYS A 49 -12.95 -5.41 2.26
N ASP A 50 -13.51 -5.32 1.06
CA ASP A 50 -14.80 -5.93 0.75
C ASP A 50 -14.61 -7.45 0.69
N ILE A 51 -14.91 -8.11 1.81
CA ILE A 51 -14.65 -9.54 2.01
C ILE A 51 -15.50 -10.37 1.05
N LEU A 52 -16.78 -10.01 0.89
CA LEU A 52 -17.73 -10.75 0.05
C LEU A 52 -17.31 -10.69 -1.41
N ARG A 53 -17.03 -9.50 -1.93
CA ARG A 53 -16.58 -9.33 -3.33
C ARG A 53 -15.25 -10.04 -3.58
N LYS A 54 -14.34 -10.07 -2.61
CA LYS A 54 -13.08 -10.80 -2.72
C LYS A 54 -13.29 -12.31 -2.84
N ASP A 55 -14.21 -12.86 -2.06
CA ASP A 55 -14.50 -14.29 -2.12
C ASP A 55 -15.21 -14.67 -3.41
N GLU A 56 -16.07 -13.81 -3.96
CA GLU A 56 -16.65 -13.99 -5.30
C GLU A 56 -15.60 -14.00 -6.40
N ILE A 57 -14.64 -13.07 -6.36
CA ILE A 57 -13.52 -13.02 -7.31
C ILE A 57 -12.68 -14.29 -7.21
N ARG A 58 -12.35 -14.74 -6.00
CA ARG A 58 -11.60 -16.01 -5.79
C ARG A 58 -12.32 -17.20 -6.42
N LYS A 59 -13.60 -17.37 -6.12
CA LYS A 59 -14.43 -18.43 -6.72
C LYS A 59 -14.53 -18.33 -8.24
N ALA A 60 -14.55 -17.10 -8.80
CA ALA A 60 -14.55 -16.89 -10.24
C ALA A 60 -13.21 -17.33 -10.87
N ILE A 61 -12.09 -16.97 -10.24
CA ILE A 61 -10.75 -17.39 -10.66
C ILE A 61 -10.64 -18.92 -10.64
N ASP A 62 -11.02 -19.57 -9.53
CA ASP A 62 -10.95 -21.03 -9.42
C ASP A 62 -11.79 -21.73 -10.50
N ARG A 63 -13.01 -21.24 -10.74
CA ARG A 63 -13.89 -21.77 -11.79
C ARG A 63 -13.29 -21.62 -13.18
N GLN A 64 -12.66 -20.48 -13.49
CA GLN A 64 -12.00 -20.27 -14.78
C GLN A 64 -10.84 -21.25 -14.96
N PHE A 65 -10.01 -21.44 -13.94
CA PHE A 65 -8.88 -22.38 -14.01
C PHE A 65 -9.33 -23.84 -14.17
N VAL A 66 -10.43 -24.25 -13.55
CA VAL A 66 -11.00 -25.59 -13.72
C VAL A 66 -11.62 -25.77 -15.11
N LYS A 67 -12.39 -24.78 -15.57
CA LYS A 67 -13.12 -24.84 -16.83
C LYS A 67 -12.19 -24.78 -18.05
N GLU A 68 -11.24 -23.85 -18.02
CA GLU A 68 -10.33 -23.57 -19.11
C GLU A 68 -8.94 -23.30 -18.54
N PRO A 69 -8.14 -24.36 -18.34
CA PRO A 69 -6.79 -24.22 -17.81
C PRO A 69 -5.94 -23.38 -18.77
N CYS A 70 -5.64 -22.14 -18.41
CA CYS A 70 -4.67 -21.32 -19.12
C CYS A 70 -3.29 -21.53 -18.51
N GLY A 71 -2.29 -21.90 -19.32
CA GLY A 71 -0.90 -22.01 -18.89
C GLY A 71 -0.42 -23.36 -18.36
N VAL A 72 -1.22 -24.44 -18.48
CA VAL A 72 -0.78 -25.80 -18.12
C VAL A 72 -1.07 -26.76 -19.27
N ILE A 73 -0.06 -27.50 -19.74
CA ILE A 73 -0.25 -28.57 -20.72
C ILE A 73 -1.04 -29.69 -20.03
N LYS A 74 -2.25 -29.99 -20.51
CA LYS A 74 -2.98 -31.19 -20.10
C LYS A 74 -2.16 -32.40 -20.55
N MET A 75 -1.57 -33.15 -19.61
CA MET A 75 -1.10 -34.49 -19.92
C MET A 75 -2.33 -35.37 -20.11
N MET A 76 -2.65 -35.67 -21.36
CA MET A 76 -3.64 -36.68 -21.72
C MET A 76 -2.94 -38.05 -21.68
N HIS A 77 -3.47 -38.98 -20.88
CA HIS A 77 -3.12 -40.40 -20.93
C HIS A 77 -4.06 -41.12 -21.91
#